data_AF-A0A8B5WBL6-F1
#
_entry.id   AF-A0A8B5WBL6-F1
#
_cell.length_a   1.000
_cell.length_b   1.000
_cell.length_c   1.000
_cell.angle_alpha   90.00
_cell.angle_beta   90.00
_cell.angle_gamma   90.00
#
_symmetry.space_group_name_H-M   'P 1'
#
loop_
_entity.id
_entity.type
_entity.pdbx_description
1 polymer ?
#
loop_
_entity_poly.entity_id
_entity_poly.type
_entity_poly.pdbx_seq_one_letter_code
_entity_poly.pdbx_strand_id
1 'polypeptide(L)'
;MAAHVQGLDSGEEDLLAFAASFGRYNQIYEYHLHTAKNAMKGIVHEGDESAQENIRYVLGDAQNQERYNVAKIVNEANLLGAIHAVRASLDILSQLVNGLLLMSRFPIGECSIYKVTKALDEGPFKTQLQQLQNEPWYLYVSDFVNTIKHRRLMTHRFSVHFDRPGCAIYVDGFDYKGRSHPRFSDTDILKGTIELYASIIDCGKGLNAQVM
;
A
#
# COMPACT_ATOMS: atom_id res chain seq x y z
N MET A 1 -38.69 28.46 18.76
CA MET A 1 -38.49 27.54 17.63
C MET A 1 -37.11 27.78 16.99
N ALA A 2 -36.01 27.47 17.68
CA ALA A 2 -34.66 27.51 17.08
C ALA A 2 -33.63 26.84 17.99
N ALA A 3 -33.79 25.55 18.30
CA ALA A 3 -32.80 24.78 19.08
C ALA A 3 -32.80 23.29 18.70
N HIS A 4 -32.90 22.97 17.40
CA HIS A 4 -32.89 21.57 16.96
C HIS A 4 -32.27 21.31 15.58
N VAL A 5 -31.30 22.13 15.15
CA VAL A 5 -30.59 21.93 13.86
C VAL A 5 -29.08 22.10 14.02
N GLN A 6 -28.46 21.46 15.01
CA GLN A 6 -26.99 21.49 15.16
C GLN A 6 -26.36 20.10 15.45
N GLY A 7 -27.11 19.01 15.32
CA GLY A 7 -26.61 17.66 15.60
C GLY A 7 -26.35 16.77 14.39
N LEU A 8 -26.79 17.17 13.18
CA LEU A 8 -26.81 16.30 12.00
C LEU A 8 -25.78 16.65 10.92
N ASP A 9 -25.17 17.85 10.93
CA ASP A 9 -24.30 18.29 9.82
C ASP A 9 -22.84 17.79 9.92
N SER A 10 -22.20 17.78 11.10
CA SER A 10 -20.74 17.57 11.16
C SER A 10 -20.29 16.13 10.91
N GLY A 11 -21.10 15.14 11.28
CA GLY A 11 -20.75 13.73 11.14
C GLY A 11 -20.93 13.18 9.72
N GLU A 12 -21.87 13.74 8.95
CA GLU A 12 -22.10 13.35 7.55
C GLU A 12 -21.09 14.02 6.61
N GLU A 13 -20.75 15.29 6.85
CA GLU A 13 -19.68 15.98 6.13
C GLU A 13 -18.32 15.26 6.28
N ASP A 14 -18.00 14.79 7.48
CA ASP A 14 -16.79 14.00 7.74
C ASP A 14 -16.79 12.67 6.96
N LEU A 15 -17.93 11.98 6.89
CA LEU A 15 -18.08 10.72 6.14
C LEU A 15 -17.93 10.92 4.64
N LEU A 16 -18.53 11.98 4.09
CA LEU A 16 -18.36 12.37 2.69
C LEU A 16 -16.92 12.74 2.40
N ALA A 17 -16.24 13.43 3.33
CA ALA A 17 -14.82 13.76 3.20
C ALA A 17 -13.95 12.49 3.19
N PHE A 18 -14.26 11.48 4.02
CA PHE A 18 -13.57 10.19 3.97
C PHE A 18 -13.81 9.45 2.65
N ALA A 19 -15.04 9.44 2.14
CA ALA A 19 -15.35 8.82 0.84
C ALA A 19 -14.62 9.52 -0.32
N ALA A 20 -14.62 10.86 -0.34
CA ALA A 20 -13.86 11.64 -1.31
C ALA A 20 -12.35 11.40 -1.18
N SER A 21 -11.84 11.28 0.05
CA SER A 21 -10.45 10.95 0.33
C SER A 21 -10.09 9.57 -0.20
N PHE A 22 -10.98 8.58 -0.10
CA PHE A 22 -10.76 7.25 -0.66
C PHE A 22 -10.51 7.30 -2.17
N GLY A 23 -11.37 8.01 -2.91
CA GLY A 23 -11.21 8.23 -4.35
C GLY A 23 -9.91 8.98 -4.70
N ARG A 24 -9.54 9.97 -3.89
CA ARG A 24 -8.26 10.68 -4.04
C ARG A 24 -7.06 9.77 -3.84
N TYR A 25 -7.10 8.90 -2.83
CA TYR A 25 -6.03 7.95 -2.57
C TYR A 25 -5.92 6.85 -3.64
N ASN A 26 -7.01 6.51 -4.35
CA ASN A 26 -6.93 5.67 -5.54
C ASN A 26 -6.07 6.34 -6.63
N GLN A 27 -6.30 7.62 -6.92
CA GLN A 27 -5.51 8.35 -7.92
C GLN A 27 -4.03 8.45 -7.52
N ILE A 28 -3.76 8.71 -6.25
CA ILE A 28 -2.39 8.78 -5.71
C ILE A 28 -1.70 7.40 -5.82
N TYR A 29 -2.44 6.34 -5.47
CA TYR A 29 -1.96 4.97 -5.60
C TYR A 29 -1.62 4.62 -7.06
N GLU A 30 -2.53 4.88 -8.00
CA GLU A 30 -2.32 4.63 -9.43
C GLU A 30 -1.11 5.40 -9.97
N TYR A 31 -0.96 6.67 -9.61
CA TYR A 31 0.20 7.49 -9.98
C TYR A 31 1.50 6.83 -9.54
N HIS A 32 1.59 6.46 -8.26
CA HIS A 32 2.79 5.83 -7.71
C HIS A 32 3.05 4.44 -8.31
N LEU A 33 2.02 3.61 -8.43
CA LEU A 33 2.10 2.28 -9.03
C LEU A 33 2.66 2.35 -10.45
N HIS A 34 2.08 3.19 -11.30
CA HIS A 34 2.50 3.31 -12.70
C HIS A 34 3.87 3.95 -12.85
N THR A 35 4.19 4.94 -12.01
CA THR A 35 5.50 5.59 -12.04
C THR A 35 6.60 4.63 -11.60
N ALA A 36 6.38 3.84 -10.53
CA ALA A 36 7.33 2.83 -10.08
C ALA A 36 7.55 1.75 -11.14
N LYS A 37 6.46 1.21 -11.70
CA LYS A 37 6.49 0.18 -12.74
C LYS A 37 7.26 0.62 -14.00
N ASN A 38 7.12 1.87 -14.39
CA ASN A 38 7.71 2.38 -15.63
C ASN A 38 9.11 3.01 -15.45
N ALA A 39 9.57 3.19 -14.21
CA ALA A 39 10.79 3.94 -13.91
C ALA A 39 12.04 3.40 -14.63
N MET A 40 12.16 2.07 -14.74
CA MET A 40 13.31 1.40 -15.37
C MET A 40 13.16 1.13 -16.87
N LYS A 41 11.99 1.42 -17.44
CA LYS A 41 11.66 1.07 -18.81
C LYS A 41 12.55 1.85 -19.79
N GLY A 42 13.23 1.12 -20.68
CA GLY A 42 14.11 1.72 -21.68
C GLY A 42 15.47 2.16 -21.14
N ILE A 43 15.78 1.85 -19.87
CA ILE A 43 17.11 2.03 -19.27
C ILE A 43 17.77 0.67 -19.08
N VAL A 44 17.02 -0.25 -18.47
CA VAL A 44 17.40 -1.66 -18.33
C VAL A 44 16.74 -2.42 -19.47
N HIS A 45 17.53 -3.22 -20.18
CA HIS A 45 17.01 -4.16 -21.16
C HIS A 45 16.73 -5.51 -20.48
N GLU A 46 15.66 -6.20 -20.91
CA GLU A 46 15.30 -7.53 -20.41
C GLU A 46 15.88 -8.61 -21.35
N GLY A 47 16.27 -9.76 -20.79
CA GLY A 47 16.79 -10.91 -21.56
C GLY A 47 18.29 -11.17 -21.40
N ASP A 48 18.76 -12.38 -21.75
CA ASP A 48 20.13 -12.83 -21.50
C ASP A 48 21.19 -11.98 -22.23
N GLU A 49 20.87 -11.48 -23.43
CA GLU A 49 21.77 -10.64 -24.24
C GLU A 49 22.04 -9.26 -23.58
N SER A 50 21.19 -8.84 -22.65
CA SER A 50 21.32 -7.55 -21.94
C SER A 50 22.10 -7.63 -20.63
N ALA A 51 22.43 -8.84 -20.15
CA ALA A 51 23.05 -9.02 -18.84
C ALA A 51 24.40 -8.30 -18.72
N GLN A 52 25.22 -8.35 -19.76
CA GLN A 52 26.52 -7.67 -19.80
C GLN A 52 26.40 -6.14 -19.72
N GLU A 53 25.40 -5.56 -20.40
CA GLU A 53 25.15 -4.13 -20.36
C GLU A 53 24.57 -3.69 -19.01
N ASN A 54 23.66 -4.50 -18.45
CA ASN A 54 23.06 -4.25 -17.14
C ASN A 54 24.08 -4.28 -16.00
N ILE A 55 25.13 -5.13 -16.08
CA ILE A 55 26.24 -5.16 -15.10
C ILE A 55 27.00 -3.84 -15.07
N ARG A 56 27.17 -3.16 -16.22
CA ARG A 56 27.89 -1.88 -16.27
C ARG A 56 27.22 -0.80 -15.42
N TYR A 57 25.89 -0.82 -15.33
CA TYR A 57 25.14 0.07 -14.43
C TYR A 57 25.39 -0.22 -12.94
N VAL A 58 25.66 -1.47 -12.59
CA VAL A 58 26.02 -1.88 -11.21
C VAL A 58 27.42 -1.40 -10.86
N LEU A 59 28.35 -1.52 -11.80
CA LEU A 59 29.76 -1.14 -11.62
C LEU A 59 29.99 0.38 -11.74
N GLY A 60 29.00 1.14 -12.18
CA GLY A 60 29.12 2.60 -12.34
C GLY A 60 29.77 3.03 -13.66
N ASP A 61 29.92 2.12 -14.62
CA ASP A 61 30.66 2.32 -15.89
C ASP A 61 29.72 2.34 -17.11
N ALA A 62 28.41 2.47 -16.91
CA ALA A 62 27.46 2.60 -18.01
C ALA A 62 27.45 4.02 -18.59
N GLN A 63 27.31 4.14 -19.91
CA GLN A 63 27.23 5.44 -20.60
C GLN A 63 26.08 6.32 -20.09
N ASN A 64 24.98 5.72 -19.63
CA ASN A 64 23.79 6.40 -19.10
C ASN A 64 23.64 6.27 -17.57
N GLN A 65 24.76 6.16 -16.83
CA GLN A 65 24.74 5.90 -15.38
C GLN A 65 23.86 6.88 -14.60
N GLU A 66 23.90 8.18 -14.93
CA GLU A 66 23.08 9.19 -14.26
C GLU A 66 21.58 8.92 -14.42
N ARG A 67 21.12 8.59 -15.64
CA ARG A 67 19.72 8.26 -15.92
C ARG A 67 19.27 7.03 -15.13
N TYR A 68 20.12 6.02 -15.04
CA TYR A 68 19.87 4.84 -14.23
C TYR A 68 19.75 5.18 -12.73
N ASN A 69 20.65 6.00 -12.20
CA ASN A 69 20.60 6.43 -10.79
C ASN A 69 19.30 7.20 -10.48
N VAL A 70 18.86 8.09 -11.38
CA VAL A 70 17.58 8.79 -11.24
C VAL A 70 16.41 7.80 -11.28
N ALA A 71 16.40 6.89 -12.25
CA ALA A 71 15.35 5.88 -12.39
C ALA A 71 15.21 4.98 -11.16
N LYS A 72 16.32 4.64 -10.49
CA LYS A 72 16.30 3.93 -9.20
C LYS A 72 15.54 4.69 -8.13
N ILE A 73 15.88 5.97 -7.95
CA ILE A 73 15.23 6.82 -6.94
C ILE A 73 13.74 6.99 -7.28
N VAL A 74 13.42 7.17 -8.56
CA VAL A 74 12.03 7.28 -9.03
C VAL A 74 11.26 5.99 -8.72
N ASN A 75 11.80 4.81 -9.06
CA ASN A 75 11.16 3.54 -8.73
C ASN A 75 10.91 3.43 -7.23
N GLU A 76 11.94 3.69 -6.43
CA GLU A 76 11.90 3.48 -4.99
C GLU A 76 10.91 4.42 -4.29
N ALA A 77 10.99 5.73 -4.57
CA ALA A 77 10.09 6.73 -3.99
C ALA A 77 8.63 6.42 -4.31
N ASN A 78 8.37 5.93 -5.53
CA ASN A 78 7.02 5.59 -5.96
C ASN A 78 6.57 4.21 -5.46
N LEU A 79 7.46 3.25 -5.27
CA LEU A 79 7.15 2.00 -4.59
C LEU A 79 6.67 2.27 -3.17
N LEU A 80 7.40 3.12 -2.43
CA LEU A 80 7.01 3.54 -1.10
C LEU A 80 5.69 4.31 -1.11
N GLY A 81 5.53 5.25 -2.04
CA GLY A 81 4.29 6.00 -2.22
C GLY A 81 3.09 5.09 -2.45
N ALA A 82 3.24 4.05 -3.28
CA ALA A 82 2.19 3.07 -3.53
C ALA A 82 1.81 2.30 -2.26
N ILE A 83 2.79 1.76 -1.53
CA ILE A 83 2.57 1.03 -0.27
C ILE A 83 1.85 1.92 0.76
N HIS A 84 2.31 3.17 0.92
CA HIS A 84 1.71 4.12 1.84
C HIS A 84 0.29 4.52 1.44
N ALA A 85 0.01 4.66 0.14
CA ALA A 85 -1.32 4.95 -0.36
C ALA A 85 -2.30 3.80 -0.07
N VAL A 86 -1.90 2.55 -0.32
CA VAL A 86 -2.72 1.37 0.05
C VAL A 86 -2.98 1.32 1.55
N ARG A 87 -1.96 1.60 2.37
CA ARG A 87 -2.13 1.64 3.83
C ARG A 87 -3.11 2.74 4.25
N ALA A 88 -3.01 3.92 3.68
CA ALA A 88 -3.93 5.01 3.97
C ALA A 88 -5.37 4.68 3.56
N SER A 89 -5.58 3.98 2.44
CA SER A 89 -6.90 3.49 2.04
C SER A 89 -7.52 2.52 3.06
N LEU A 90 -6.72 1.68 3.73
CA LEU A 90 -7.20 0.85 4.86
C LEU A 90 -7.66 1.69 6.04
N ASP A 91 -6.90 2.75 6.38
CA ASP A 91 -7.24 3.63 7.48
C ASP A 91 -8.52 4.43 7.15
N ILE A 92 -8.69 4.89 5.92
CA ILE A 92 -9.92 5.55 5.45
C ILE A 92 -11.12 4.57 5.49
N LEU A 93 -10.96 3.34 4.99
CA LEU A 93 -11.99 2.31 5.09
C LEU A 93 -12.40 2.08 6.55
N SER A 94 -11.43 2.09 7.47
CA SER A 94 -11.70 1.97 8.91
C SER A 94 -12.56 3.12 9.42
N GLN A 95 -12.29 4.36 9.02
CA GLN A 95 -13.11 5.51 9.41
C GLN A 95 -14.53 5.44 8.85
N LEU A 96 -14.68 4.97 7.61
CA LEU A 96 -16.00 4.77 7.00
C LEU A 96 -16.80 3.72 7.77
N VAL A 97 -16.21 2.56 8.06
CA VAL A 97 -16.87 1.52 8.89
C VAL A 97 -17.22 2.06 10.27
N ASN A 98 -16.31 2.80 10.91
CA ASN A 98 -16.51 3.41 12.22
C ASN A 98 -17.70 4.38 12.23
N GLY A 99 -17.83 5.23 11.22
CA GLY A 99 -18.89 6.23 11.19
C GLY A 99 -20.24 5.69 10.70
N LEU A 100 -20.25 4.70 9.81
CA LEU A 100 -21.46 4.18 9.18
C LEU A 100 -22.11 3.02 9.94
N LEU A 101 -21.32 2.12 10.54
CA LEU A 101 -21.85 0.87 11.10
C LEU A 101 -21.77 0.79 12.63
N LEU A 102 -20.92 1.59 13.28
CA LEU A 102 -20.76 1.52 14.73
C LEU A 102 -21.62 2.56 15.46
N MET A 103 -22.39 2.09 16.44
CA MET A 103 -23.16 2.96 17.34
C MET A 103 -22.26 3.80 18.25
N SER A 104 -21.15 3.23 18.72
CA SER A 104 -20.14 3.93 19.52
C SER A 104 -18.86 4.06 18.70
N ARG A 105 -18.57 5.28 18.25
CA ARG A 105 -17.45 5.57 17.35
C ARG A 105 -16.13 5.67 18.11
N PHE A 106 -15.08 5.13 17.52
CA PHE A 106 -13.71 5.38 17.97
C PHE A 106 -13.26 6.80 17.60
N PRO A 107 -12.41 7.46 18.42
CA PRO A 107 -11.73 8.68 18.02
C PRO A 107 -10.89 8.46 16.76
N ILE A 108 -10.80 9.46 15.89
CA ILE A 108 -10.10 9.37 14.58
C ILE A 108 -8.68 8.80 14.72
N GLY A 109 -7.87 9.34 15.64
CA GLY A 109 -6.48 8.92 15.83
C GLY A 109 -6.31 7.53 16.44
N GLU A 110 -7.40 6.93 16.94
CA GLU A 110 -7.41 5.61 17.53
C GLU A 110 -8.12 4.57 16.67
N CYS A 111 -8.83 5.00 15.63
CA CYS A 111 -9.56 4.14 14.72
C CYS A 111 -8.59 3.32 13.86
N SER A 112 -8.83 2.02 13.79
CA SER A 112 -8.05 1.10 12.96
C SER A 112 -8.92 -0.06 12.52
N ILE A 113 -8.53 -0.69 11.40
CA ILE A 113 -9.31 -1.77 10.81
C ILE A 113 -9.55 -2.92 11.79
N TYR A 114 -8.55 -3.23 12.64
CA TYR A 114 -8.68 -4.23 13.70
C TYR A 114 -9.74 -3.87 14.74
N LYS A 115 -9.72 -2.62 15.24
CA LYS A 115 -10.67 -2.17 16.27
C LYS A 115 -12.10 -2.16 15.73
N VAL A 116 -12.31 -1.62 14.52
CA VAL A 116 -13.65 -1.56 13.93
C VAL A 116 -14.17 -2.96 13.61
N THR A 117 -13.33 -3.85 13.09
CA THR A 117 -13.73 -5.24 12.80
C THR A 117 -14.11 -5.99 14.08
N LYS A 118 -13.38 -5.77 15.17
CA LYS A 118 -13.72 -6.37 16.47
C LYS A 118 -15.03 -5.85 17.04
N ALA A 119 -15.35 -4.57 16.80
CA ALA A 119 -16.55 -3.91 17.30
C ALA A 119 -17.81 -4.22 16.49
N LEU A 120 -17.68 -4.72 15.25
CA LEU A 120 -18.82 -5.16 14.44
C LEU A 120 -19.49 -6.40 15.03
N ASP A 121 -20.79 -6.48 14.88
CA ASP A 121 -21.57 -7.69 15.11
C ASP A 121 -21.16 -8.80 14.12
N GLU A 122 -21.38 -10.05 14.51
CA GLU A 122 -21.10 -11.19 13.63
C GLU A 122 -21.93 -11.11 12.35
N GLY A 123 -21.28 -11.32 11.21
CA GLY A 123 -21.94 -11.26 9.92
C GLY A 123 -20.99 -11.37 8.72
N PRO A 124 -21.54 -11.37 7.50
CA PRO A 124 -20.76 -11.54 6.28
C PRO A 124 -19.69 -10.45 6.11
N PHE A 125 -20.03 -9.19 6.40
CA PHE A 125 -19.10 -8.07 6.25
C PHE A 125 -17.94 -8.14 7.26
N LYS A 126 -18.21 -8.49 8.52
CA LYS A 126 -17.15 -8.73 9.52
C LYS A 126 -16.22 -9.86 9.08
N THR A 127 -16.77 -10.94 8.54
CA THR A 127 -15.99 -12.07 8.00
C THR A 127 -15.09 -11.62 6.85
N GLN A 128 -15.60 -10.78 5.94
CA GLN A 128 -14.83 -10.21 4.84
C GLN A 128 -13.64 -9.35 5.35
N LEU A 129 -13.87 -8.49 6.35
CA LEU A 129 -12.81 -7.69 6.96
C LEU A 129 -11.77 -8.54 7.70
N GLN A 130 -12.19 -9.63 8.32
CA GLN A 130 -11.28 -10.60 8.94
C GLN A 130 -10.44 -11.33 7.89
N GLN A 131 -11.02 -11.69 6.73
CA GLN A 131 -10.27 -12.28 5.63
C GLN A 131 -9.20 -11.32 5.12
N LEU A 132 -9.57 -10.06 4.85
CA LEU A 132 -8.62 -8.99 4.47
C LEU A 132 -7.46 -8.87 5.46
N GLN A 133 -7.74 -8.90 6.78
CA GLN A 133 -6.70 -8.78 7.82
C GLN A 133 -5.74 -9.98 7.88
N ASN A 134 -6.14 -11.13 7.35
CA ASN A 134 -5.33 -12.33 7.31
C ASN A 134 -4.62 -12.52 5.97
N GLU A 135 -4.85 -11.64 4.99
CA GLU A 135 -4.15 -11.71 3.71
C GLU A 135 -2.64 -11.48 3.88
N PRO A 136 -1.79 -12.24 3.18
CA PRO A 136 -0.34 -12.08 3.26
C PRO A 136 0.11 -10.65 2.96
N TRP A 137 -0.46 -10.01 1.94
CA TRP A 137 -0.10 -8.65 1.55
C TRP A 137 -0.59 -7.59 2.53
N TYR A 138 -1.74 -7.80 3.17
CA TYR A 138 -2.18 -6.94 4.27
C TYR A 138 -1.15 -6.96 5.41
N LEU A 139 -0.74 -8.17 5.84
CA LEU A 139 0.24 -8.34 6.91
C LEU A 139 1.58 -7.72 6.52
N TYR A 140 2.05 -7.98 5.30
CA TYR A 140 3.28 -7.40 4.76
C TYR A 140 3.24 -5.88 4.77
N VAL A 141 2.23 -5.25 4.16
CA VAL A 141 2.11 -3.78 4.09
C VAL A 141 1.97 -3.16 5.47
N SER A 142 1.15 -3.75 6.34
CA SER A 142 0.97 -3.24 7.71
C SER A 142 2.27 -3.31 8.51
N ASP A 143 2.98 -4.42 8.45
CA ASP A 143 4.23 -4.63 9.17
C ASP A 143 5.35 -3.78 8.57
N PHE A 144 5.43 -3.69 7.24
CA PHE A 144 6.42 -2.89 6.52
C PHE A 144 6.32 -1.40 6.88
N VAL A 145 5.12 -0.81 6.80
CA VAL A 145 4.88 0.62 7.14
C VAL A 145 5.15 0.89 8.62
N ASN A 146 4.96 -0.09 9.49
CA ASN A 146 5.30 0.06 10.91
C ASN A 146 6.82 -0.05 11.15
N THR A 147 7.51 -0.90 10.40
CA THR A 147 8.92 -1.17 10.66
C THR A 147 9.83 -0.14 9.98
N ILE A 148 9.44 0.42 8.84
CA ILE A 148 10.18 1.53 8.18
C ILE A 148 10.26 2.79 9.06
N LYS A 149 9.27 3.01 9.94
CA LYS A 149 9.27 4.13 10.90
C LYS A 149 10.34 3.98 12.00
N HIS A 150 10.73 2.76 12.32
CA HIS A 150 11.55 2.45 13.51
C HIS A 150 12.92 1.86 13.17
N ARG A 151 13.10 1.35 11.96
CA ARG A 151 14.34 0.73 11.50
C ARG A 151 14.55 1.19 10.06
N ARG A 152 15.79 1.52 9.70
CA ARG A 152 16.24 1.67 8.30
C ARG A 152 16.17 0.30 7.58
N LEU A 153 14.99 -0.34 7.54
CA LEU A 153 14.76 -1.61 6.83
C LEU A 153 14.98 -1.45 5.34
N MET A 154 14.81 -0.23 4.83
CA MET A 154 15.39 0.18 3.57
C MET A 154 16.88 0.45 3.77
N THR A 155 17.63 -0.59 4.11
CA THR A 155 19.02 -0.64 3.69
C THR A 155 18.98 -0.95 2.21
N HIS A 156 19.25 0.05 1.37
CA HIS A 156 19.28 -0.09 -0.08
C HIS A 156 20.40 -1.04 -0.50
N ARG A 157 20.20 -2.36 -0.37
CA ARG A 157 21.09 -3.38 -0.94
C ARG A 157 20.47 -3.87 -2.24
N PHE A 158 20.70 -3.06 -3.26
CA PHE A 158 20.49 -3.52 -4.64
C PHE A 158 21.41 -4.71 -4.87
N SER A 159 20.81 -5.86 -5.12
CA SER A 159 21.50 -7.05 -5.59
C SER A 159 21.03 -7.31 -7.00
N VAL A 160 21.90 -7.03 -7.98
CA VAL A 160 21.71 -7.55 -9.33
C VAL A 160 22.20 -8.98 -9.31
N HIS A 161 21.28 -9.91 -9.53
CA HIS A 161 21.60 -11.33 -9.58
C HIS A 161 21.81 -11.76 -11.03
N PHE A 162 22.87 -12.54 -11.27
CA PHE A 162 23.27 -13.04 -12.58
C PHE A 162 22.55 -14.34 -12.99
N ASP A 163 21.72 -14.89 -12.10
CA ASP A 163 21.00 -16.15 -12.30
C ASP A 163 19.60 -15.95 -12.92
N ARG A 164 19.16 -14.70 -13.07
CA ARG A 164 17.91 -14.31 -13.72
C ARG A 164 18.16 -13.14 -14.67
N PRO A 165 17.80 -13.24 -15.95
CA PRO A 165 17.94 -12.11 -16.86
C PRO A 165 17.07 -10.92 -16.40
N GLY A 166 17.71 -9.79 -16.11
CA GLY A 166 17.05 -8.51 -15.79
C GLY A 166 17.64 -7.77 -14.59
N CYS A 167 17.40 -6.46 -14.51
CA CYS A 167 17.70 -5.66 -13.31
C CYS A 167 16.40 -5.47 -12.52
N ALA A 168 16.26 -6.15 -11.38
CA ALA A 168 15.17 -5.96 -10.45
C ALA A 168 15.66 -5.19 -9.20
N ILE A 169 14.76 -4.39 -8.62
CA ILE A 169 14.99 -3.75 -7.32
C ILE A 169 14.42 -4.70 -6.26
N TYR A 170 15.15 -4.90 -5.16
CA TYR A 170 14.70 -5.78 -4.07
C TYR A 170 14.59 -5.03 -2.76
N VAL A 171 13.57 -5.37 -1.99
CA VAL A 171 13.41 -4.96 -0.60
C VAL A 171 13.80 -6.14 0.29
N ASP A 172 14.77 -5.93 1.18
CA ASP A 172 15.27 -6.98 2.07
C ASP A 172 14.16 -7.54 2.97
N GLY A 173 14.28 -8.82 3.30
CA GLY A 173 13.38 -9.47 4.25
C GLY A 173 13.51 -8.87 5.64
N PHE A 174 12.43 -8.91 6.42
CA PHE A 174 12.37 -8.32 7.74
C PHE A 174 11.44 -9.10 8.68
N ASP A 175 11.72 -8.99 9.98
CA ASP A 175 10.88 -9.55 11.03
C ASP A 175 10.13 -8.44 11.77
N TYR A 176 8.85 -8.67 12.01
CA TYR A 176 8.01 -7.79 12.83
C TYR A 176 7.06 -8.59 13.71
N LYS A 177 7.10 -8.33 15.02
CA LYS A 177 6.23 -8.99 16.03
C LYS A 177 6.15 -10.53 15.88
N GLY A 178 7.28 -11.18 15.61
CA GLY A 178 7.38 -12.64 15.46
C GLY A 178 6.90 -13.18 14.10
N ARG A 179 6.50 -12.32 13.15
CA ARG A 179 6.27 -12.68 11.75
C ARG A 179 7.50 -12.34 10.92
N SER A 180 7.90 -13.29 10.08
CA SER A 180 9.01 -13.12 9.14
C SER A 180 8.47 -12.89 7.73
N HIS A 181 8.96 -11.85 7.09
CA HIS A 181 8.64 -11.50 5.71
C HIS A 181 9.88 -11.71 4.85
N PRO A 182 9.81 -12.48 3.75
CA PRO A 182 10.96 -12.72 2.90
C PRO A 182 11.33 -11.46 2.10
N ARG A 183 12.49 -11.53 1.44
CA ARG A 183 12.86 -10.54 0.42
C ARG A 183 11.90 -10.64 -0.76
N PHE A 184 11.46 -9.49 -1.27
CA PHE A 184 10.64 -9.40 -2.49
C PHE A 184 11.27 -8.46 -3.50
N SER A 185 10.99 -8.70 -4.79
CA SER A 185 11.28 -7.69 -5.82
C SER A 185 10.27 -6.54 -5.75
N ASP A 186 10.64 -5.39 -6.27
CA ASP A 186 9.75 -4.25 -6.46
C ASP A 186 8.50 -4.65 -7.25
N THR A 187 8.68 -5.46 -8.29
CA THR A 187 7.59 -5.98 -9.11
C THR A 187 6.63 -6.87 -8.31
N ASP A 188 7.16 -7.75 -7.45
CA ASP A 188 6.32 -8.59 -6.58
C ASP A 188 5.54 -7.75 -5.58
N ILE A 189 6.20 -6.74 -4.99
CA ILE A 189 5.54 -5.82 -4.05
C ILE A 189 4.44 -5.02 -4.75
N LEU A 190 4.70 -4.48 -5.96
CA LEU A 190 3.67 -3.75 -6.73
C LEU A 190 2.49 -4.65 -7.10
N LYS A 191 2.72 -5.91 -7.46
CA LYS A 191 1.63 -6.89 -7.66
C LYS A 191 0.86 -7.11 -6.36
N GLY A 192 1.56 -7.28 -5.25
CA GLY A 192 0.96 -7.41 -3.93
C GLY A 192 0.12 -6.22 -3.51
N THR A 193 0.55 -4.99 -3.82
CA THR A 193 -0.26 -3.80 -3.57
C THR A 193 -1.51 -3.79 -4.44
N ILE A 194 -1.46 -4.27 -5.70
CA ILE A 194 -2.64 -4.38 -6.56
C ILE A 194 -3.64 -5.37 -5.97
N GLU A 195 -3.18 -6.55 -5.57
CA GLU A 195 -4.01 -7.59 -4.94
C GLU A 195 -4.68 -7.06 -3.69
N LEU A 196 -3.91 -6.47 -2.78
CA LEU A 196 -4.44 -5.89 -1.55
C LEU A 196 -5.42 -4.74 -1.83
N TYR A 197 -5.12 -3.87 -2.79
CA TYR A 197 -5.99 -2.74 -3.12
C TYR A 197 -7.34 -3.22 -3.68
N ALA A 198 -7.34 -4.29 -4.48
CA ALA A 198 -8.56 -4.93 -4.94
C ALA A 198 -9.40 -5.47 -3.77
N SER A 199 -8.78 -6.14 -2.80
CA SER A 199 -9.47 -6.61 -1.59
C SER A 199 -10.06 -5.46 -0.76
N ILE A 200 -9.39 -4.31 -0.68
CA ILE A 200 -9.92 -3.10 -0.03
C ILE A 200 -11.16 -2.57 -0.78
N ILE A 201 -11.09 -2.49 -2.12
CA ILE A 201 -12.23 -2.08 -2.95
C ILE A 201 -13.42 -3.02 -2.73
N ASP A 202 -13.18 -4.33 -2.68
CA ASP A 202 -14.24 -5.32 -2.45
C ASP A 202 -14.84 -5.19 -1.05
N CYS A 203 -14.06 -4.84 -0.03
CA CYS A 203 -14.59 -4.46 1.27
C CYS A 203 -15.40 -3.15 1.19
N GLY A 204 -14.98 -2.17 0.40
CA GLY A 204 -15.76 -0.95 0.16
C GLY A 204 -17.12 -1.24 -0.48
N LYS A 205 -17.17 -2.15 -1.46
CA LYS A 205 -18.44 -2.64 -2.04
C LYS A 205 -19.30 -3.36 -1.00
N GLY A 206 -18.67 -4.20 -0.17
CA GLY A 206 -19.33 -4.89 0.94
C GLY A 206 -19.96 -3.92 1.94
N LEU A 207 -19.25 -2.83 2.26
CA LEU A 207 -19.75 -1.75 3.11
C LEU A 207 -20.98 -1.06 2.50
N ASN A 208 -20.95 -0.75 1.20
CA ASN A 208 -22.11 -0.16 0.51
C ASN A 208 -23.37 -1.03 0.65
N ALA A 209 -23.23 -2.36 0.57
CA ALA A 209 -24.35 -3.28 0.74
C ALA A 209 -24.88 -3.37 2.19
N GLN A 210 -24.19 -2.81 3.19
CA GLN A 210 -24.68 -2.73 4.57
C GLN A 210 -25.49 -1.46 4.84
N VAL A 211 -25.29 -0.40 4.04
CA VAL A 211 -25.87 0.92 4.26
C VAL A 211 -26.98 1.29 3.26
N MET A 212 -27.10 0.53 2.17
CA MET A 212 -28.19 0.61 1.19
C MET A 212 -29.33 -0.34 1.57
#